data_AF-A0A3N5W5U0-F1
#
_entry.id   AF-A0A3N5W5U0-F1
#
_cell.length_a   1.000
_cell.length_b   1.000
_cell.length_c   1.000
_cell.angle_alpha   90.00
_cell.angle_beta   90.00
_cell.angle_gamma   90.00
#
_symmetry.space_group_name_H-M   'P 1'
#
loop_
_entity.id
_entity.type
_entity.pdbx_description
1 polymer ?
#
loop_
_entity_poly.entity_id
_entity_poly.type
_entity_poly.pdbx_seq_one_letter_code
_entity_poly.pdbx_strand_id
1 'polypeptide(L)'
;MRSSIVTAGLDRATHRSLFYSMGWHPEHLQKPLVGVVNSFNELMPGHFHLTPLCQAIKLGIAEAGGTPLEFPSIAVCDGIATGQVGMKMPMLSRELIADSIELMVTAHGFDAIVLLSNCDKVTPGMLMAAGRLNIPAILVTGGPMDTGCYQGRKICYTDLIEAEGFVERGKMASEDLAEMEKVIYRVIRPIHPQGGIAILYGTLAPEGAVVKRAAVVPEMMVHSGPARVLDQEEDALEAIFGGKIRPGDVVVIRYEGPKGGPGMREQLLPTSALIGMGLGGSVALVTDGRFSGATQGACIGHVTPEAYLGGPIALVKEGDPIRIHIAEGKIDLDLSAEVLEKRKRDWKRPEHVELKKGSLLKRYRRLVGSAMKGCILE
;
A
#
# COMPACT_ATOMS: atom_id res chain seq x y z
N MET A 1 32.07 12.32 -12.21
CA MET A 1 31.23 12.61 -11.04
C MET A 1 30.20 13.66 -11.44
N ARG A 2 28.93 13.42 -11.11
CA ARG A 2 27.80 14.36 -11.26
C ARG A 2 27.96 15.55 -10.31
N SER A 3 28.60 15.36 -9.15
CA SER A 3 28.84 16.41 -8.16
C SER A 3 29.75 17.55 -8.64
N SER A 4 30.52 17.34 -9.72
CA SER A 4 31.37 18.38 -10.31
C SER A 4 30.59 19.65 -10.68
N ILE A 5 29.27 19.54 -10.95
CA ILE A 5 28.40 20.68 -11.24
C ILE A 5 28.23 21.63 -10.03
N VAL A 6 28.54 21.20 -8.80
CA VAL A 6 28.54 22.05 -7.59
C VAL A 6 29.91 22.13 -6.90
N THR A 7 30.83 21.19 -7.15
CA THR A 7 32.16 21.15 -6.50
C THR A 7 33.32 21.66 -7.36
N ALA A 8 33.29 21.50 -8.69
CA ALA A 8 34.44 21.77 -9.56
C ALA A 8 34.35 23.10 -10.30
N GLY A 9 35.50 23.66 -10.72
CA GLY A 9 35.58 24.91 -11.48
C GLY A 9 35.70 26.18 -10.63
N LEU A 10 36.14 27.27 -11.27
CA LEU A 10 36.30 28.59 -10.63
C LEU A 10 34.94 29.19 -10.26
N ASP A 11 33.97 29.04 -11.16
CA ASP A 11 32.57 29.48 -11.06
C ASP A 11 31.73 28.71 -10.04
N ARG A 12 32.32 27.74 -9.33
CA ARG A 12 31.72 27.05 -8.16
C ARG A 12 32.38 27.40 -6.83
N ALA A 13 33.22 28.44 -6.77
CA ALA A 13 33.77 28.95 -5.51
C ALA A 13 32.68 29.28 -4.48
N THR A 14 31.58 29.92 -4.91
CA THR A 14 30.42 30.25 -4.06
C THR A 14 29.69 29.02 -3.53
N HIS A 15 29.61 27.96 -4.33
CA HIS A 15 28.96 26.70 -3.94
C HIS A 15 29.84 25.97 -2.91
N ARG A 16 31.14 25.88 -3.15
CA ARG A 16 32.11 25.34 -2.19
C ARG A 16 32.11 26.10 -0.87
N SER A 17 31.99 27.43 -0.86
CA SER A 17 31.90 28.19 0.41
C SER A 17 30.67 27.82 1.25
N LEU A 18 29.55 27.43 0.64
CA LEU A 18 28.39 26.91 1.39
C LEU A 18 28.71 25.57 2.04
N PHE A 19 29.34 24.63 1.32
CA PHE A 19 29.84 23.39 1.91
C PHE A 19 30.83 23.64 3.05
N TYR A 20 31.78 24.56 2.89
CA TYR A 20 32.76 24.90 3.92
C TYR A 20 32.11 25.53 5.16
N SER A 21 31.05 26.32 4.99
CA SER A 21 30.27 26.89 6.10
C SER A 21 29.58 25.82 6.96
N MET A 22 29.35 24.62 6.41
CA MET A 22 28.81 23.45 7.11
C MET A 22 29.90 22.52 7.69
N GLY A 23 31.18 22.93 7.64
CA GLY A 23 32.30 22.15 8.17
C GLY A 23 32.92 21.15 7.20
N TRP A 24 32.58 21.17 5.91
CA TRP A 24 33.27 20.35 4.91
C TRP A 24 34.63 20.96 4.53
N HIS A 25 35.57 20.10 4.12
CA HIS A 25 36.92 20.48 3.71
C HIS A 25 37.13 20.23 2.21
N PRO A 26 38.12 20.87 1.55
CA PRO A 26 38.36 20.70 0.12
C PRO A 26 38.53 19.24 -0.32
N GLU A 27 39.19 18.41 0.50
CA GLU A 27 39.34 16.96 0.27
C GLU A 27 38.02 16.17 0.26
N HIS A 28 37.00 16.63 0.99
CA HIS A 28 35.67 16.03 0.97
C HIS A 28 34.92 16.34 -0.34
N LEU A 29 35.15 17.52 -0.92
CA LEU A 29 34.51 17.91 -2.19
C LEU A 29 35.21 17.33 -3.44
N GLN A 30 36.34 16.64 -3.25
CA GLN A 30 37.02 15.83 -4.29
C GLN A 30 36.55 14.37 -4.31
N LYS A 31 35.82 13.93 -3.28
CA LYS A 31 35.23 12.59 -3.16
C LYS A 31 33.83 12.55 -3.81
N PRO A 32 33.31 11.36 -4.18
CA PRO A 32 31.92 11.23 -4.60
C PRO A 32 30.96 11.72 -3.51
N LEU A 33 30.03 12.61 -3.86
CA LEU A 33 28.98 13.04 -2.94
C LEU A 33 27.86 12.00 -2.93
N VAL A 34 27.61 11.39 -1.78
CA VAL A 34 26.59 10.34 -1.61
C VAL A 34 25.46 10.87 -0.75
N GLY A 35 24.27 10.97 -1.34
CA GLY A 35 23.06 11.39 -0.62
C GLY A 35 22.53 10.26 0.24
N VAL A 36 22.34 10.49 1.55
CA VAL A 36 21.71 9.54 2.46
C VAL A 36 20.29 10.02 2.76
N VAL A 37 19.31 9.40 2.11
CA VAL A 37 17.90 9.77 2.26
C VAL A 37 17.33 9.06 3.48
N ASN A 38 17.08 9.82 4.54
CA ASN A 38 16.57 9.30 5.80
C ASN A 38 15.06 9.58 5.91
N SER A 39 14.26 8.53 6.10
CA SER A 39 12.81 8.66 6.30
C SER A 39 12.38 8.69 7.77
N PHE A 40 13.33 8.87 8.71
CA PHE A 40 13.08 9.03 10.14
C PHE A 40 11.96 10.04 10.44
N ASN A 41 11.07 9.67 11.36
CA ASN A 41 10.14 10.58 12.02
C ASN A 41 9.61 9.92 13.30
N GLU A 42 9.08 10.74 14.21
CA GLU A 42 8.54 10.30 15.51
C GLU A 42 7.07 9.88 15.45
N LEU A 43 6.41 10.02 14.30
CA LEU A 43 5.00 9.66 14.08
C LEU A 43 4.81 8.19 13.70
N MET A 44 5.89 7.41 13.61
CA MET A 44 5.86 6.06 13.08
C MET A 44 6.86 5.12 13.76
N PRO A 45 6.40 4.07 14.47
CA PRO A 45 7.28 3.16 15.22
C PRO A 45 8.40 2.55 14.38
N GLY A 46 8.08 2.07 13.16
CA GLY A 46 9.07 1.49 12.25
C GLY A 46 10.06 2.49 11.62
N HIS A 47 10.01 3.77 11.97
CA HIS A 47 10.90 4.82 11.47
C HIS A 47 11.68 5.55 12.57
N PHE A 48 11.25 5.45 13.84
CA PHE A 48 11.88 6.14 14.96
C PHE A 48 13.34 5.69 15.21
N HIS A 49 13.69 4.45 14.86
CA HIS A 49 15.04 3.90 15.03
C HIS A 49 15.97 4.12 13.83
N LEU A 50 15.56 4.86 12.80
CA LEU A 50 16.37 5.04 11.59
C LEU A 50 17.60 5.95 11.79
N THR A 51 17.58 6.85 12.77
CA THR A 51 18.71 7.77 13.06
C THR A 51 20.06 7.06 13.30
N PRO A 52 20.19 6.05 14.20
CA PRO A 52 21.44 5.30 14.36
C PRO A 52 21.84 4.50 13.10
N LEU A 53 20.88 3.92 12.37
CA LEU A 53 21.15 3.24 11.10
C LEU A 53 21.72 4.21 10.05
N CYS A 54 21.18 5.43 9.99
CA CYS A 54 21.68 6.49 9.13
C CYS A 54 23.13 6.85 9.47
N GLN A 55 23.49 6.97 10.76
CA GLN A 55 24.89 7.22 11.14
C GLN A 55 25.82 6.06 10.75
N ALA A 56 25.39 4.81 10.90
CA ALA A 56 26.16 3.65 10.44
C ALA A 56 26.39 3.67 8.91
N ILE A 57 25.36 4.01 8.12
CA ILE A 57 25.47 4.19 6.66
C ILE A 57 26.48 5.30 6.32
N LYS A 58 26.39 6.45 6.99
CA LYS A 58 27.30 7.59 6.76
C LYS A 58 28.76 7.22 7.08
N LEU A 59 28.99 6.49 8.17
CA LEU A 59 30.32 5.99 8.52
C LEU A 59 30.88 5.04 7.44
N GLY A 60 30.10 4.06 6.99
CA GLY A 60 30.53 3.13 5.93
C GLY A 60 30.82 3.81 4.59
N ILE A 61 30.05 4.84 4.22
CA ILE A 61 30.34 5.68 3.04
C ILE A 61 31.68 6.42 3.20
N ALA A 62 31.93 7.00 4.37
CA ALA A 62 33.16 7.75 4.64
C ALA A 62 34.40 6.84 4.65
N GLU A 63 34.29 5.64 5.23
CA GLU A 63 35.32 4.59 5.21
C GLU A 63 35.63 4.14 3.78
N ALA A 64 34.61 3.97 2.94
CA ALA A 64 34.75 3.67 1.51
C ALA A 64 35.26 4.85 0.65
N GLY A 65 35.59 6.00 1.25
CA GLY A 65 36.16 7.16 0.56
C GLY A 65 35.13 8.08 -0.12
N GLY A 66 33.84 7.94 0.19
CA GLY A 66 32.79 8.89 -0.21
C GLY A 66 32.60 10.04 0.78
N THR A 67 31.77 11.01 0.39
CA THR A 67 31.33 12.11 1.27
C THR A 67 29.82 12.01 1.50
N PRO A 68 29.39 11.54 2.69
CA PRO A 68 27.98 11.31 3.00
C PRO A 68 27.26 12.61 3.39
N LEU A 69 26.13 12.89 2.74
CA LEU A 69 25.29 14.06 3.03
C LEU A 69 23.86 13.59 3.26
N GLU A 70 23.37 13.76 4.49
CA GLU A 70 22.04 13.32 4.91
C GLU A 70 20.98 14.36 4.54
N PHE A 71 19.84 13.92 4.01
CA PHE A 71 18.64 14.75 3.87
C PHE A 71 17.35 13.94 4.11
N PRO A 72 16.28 14.57 4.61
CA PRO A 72 15.07 13.86 4.97
C PRO A 72 14.18 13.55 3.76
N SER A 73 13.36 12.51 3.87
CA SER A 73 12.13 12.38 3.10
C SER A 73 10.95 12.19 4.06
N ILE A 74 9.74 12.57 3.62
CA ILE A 74 8.53 12.38 4.43
C ILE A 74 8.17 10.90 4.51
N ALA A 75 7.38 10.52 5.52
CA ALA A 75 6.70 9.24 5.54
C ALA A 75 5.35 9.35 6.26
N VAL A 76 4.37 8.58 5.80
CA VAL A 76 3.03 8.50 6.39
C VAL A 76 2.85 7.08 6.94
N CYS A 77 2.34 6.96 8.16
CA CYS A 77 2.00 5.67 8.75
C CYS A 77 0.59 5.25 8.30
N ASP A 78 0.48 4.28 7.39
CA ASP A 78 -0.82 3.71 6.98
C ASP A 78 -1.64 3.26 8.19
N GLY A 79 -1.03 2.57 9.16
CA GLY A 79 -1.71 2.05 10.36
C GLY A 79 -2.41 3.13 11.22
N ILE A 80 -1.77 4.29 11.41
CA ILE A 80 -2.39 5.43 12.13
C ILE A 80 -3.42 6.14 11.25
N ALA A 81 -3.24 6.13 9.92
CA ALA A 81 -4.14 6.75 8.97
C ALA A 81 -5.44 5.94 8.71
N THR A 82 -5.45 4.64 9.01
CA THR A 82 -6.56 3.70 8.76
C THR A 82 -7.88 4.14 9.41
N GLY A 83 -9.00 3.91 8.72
CA GLY A 83 -10.35 4.16 9.26
C GLY A 83 -10.75 5.63 9.38
N GLN A 84 -9.95 6.55 8.82
CA GLN A 84 -10.23 7.98 8.86
C GLN A 84 -9.77 8.66 7.56
N VAL A 85 -10.11 9.96 7.41
CA VAL A 85 -9.77 10.78 6.24
C VAL A 85 -8.27 10.78 5.89
N GLY A 86 -7.40 10.48 6.86
CA GLY A 86 -5.97 10.30 6.67
C GLY A 86 -5.61 9.22 5.63
N MET A 87 -6.38 8.13 5.52
CA MET A 87 -6.13 7.01 4.60
C MET A 87 -6.20 7.40 3.10
N LYS A 88 -6.62 8.63 2.77
CA LYS A 88 -6.56 9.20 1.42
C LYS A 88 -5.15 9.70 1.04
N MET A 89 -4.22 9.76 2.00
CA MET A 89 -2.87 10.33 1.83
C MET A 89 -1.73 9.32 1.55
N PRO A 90 -1.69 8.08 2.07
CA PRO A 90 -0.53 7.20 1.91
C PRO A 90 -0.11 6.93 0.47
N MET A 91 -1.03 6.57 -0.44
CA MET A 91 -0.69 6.35 -1.86
C MET A 91 -0.15 7.61 -2.53
N LEU A 92 -0.69 8.79 -2.19
CA LEU A 92 -0.19 10.08 -2.68
C LEU A 92 1.22 10.37 -2.15
N SER A 93 1.52 9.95 -0.91
CA SER A 93 2.84 10.17 -0.31
C SER A 93 3.97 9.45 -1.06
N ARG A 94 3.68 8.31 -1.70
CA ARG A 94 4.62 7.60 -2.61
C ARG A 94 5.19 8.53 -3.68
N GLU A 95 4.32 9.31 -4.33
CA GLU A 95 4.70 10.25 -5.38
C GLU A 95 5.52 11.41 -4.81
N LEU A 96 5.07 12.01 -3.70
CA LEU A 96 5.80 13.11 -3.06
C LEU A 96 7.19 12.69 -2.56
N ILE A 97 7.33 11.44 -2.08
CA ILE A 97 8.61 10.86 -1.70
C ILE A 97 9.52 10.76 -2.93
N ALA A 98 9.03 10.19 -4.03
CA ALA A 98 9.77 10.08 -5.28
C ALA A 98 10.23 11.46 -5.80
N ASP A 99 9.28 12.40 -5.90
CA ASP A 99 9.51 13.77 -6.39
C ASP A 99 10.49 14.55 -5.48
N SER A 100 10.39 14.39 -4.15
CA SER A 100 11.27 15.08 -3.20
C SER A 100 12.74 14.64 -3.33
N ILE A 101 12.97 13.35 -3.55
CA ILE A 101 14.31 12.78 -3.73
C ILE A 101 14.86 13.17 -5.09
N GLU A 102 14.04 13.10 -6.14
CA GLU A 102 14.42 13.52 -7.49
C GLU A 102 14.84 15.00 -7.53
N LEU A 103 14.09 15.87 -6.85
CA LEU A 103 14.39 17.29 -6.68
C LEU A 103 15.72 17.52 -5.96
N MET A 104 15.92 16.89 -4.79
CA MET A 104 17.15 17.04 -4.01
C MET A 104 18.38 16.52 -4.75
N VAL A 105 18.28 15.35 -5.37
CA VAL A 105 19.39 14.75 -6.13
C VAL A 105 19.74 15.56 -7.37
N THR A 106 18.75 16.08 -8.07
CA THR A 106 18.98 16.89 -9.27
C THR A 106 19.55 18.26 -8.93
N ALA A 107 19.05 18.92 -7.88
CA ALA A 107 19.54 20.24 -7.46
C ALA A 107 20.96 20.22 -6.87
N HIS A 108 21.31 19.18 -6.09
CA HIS A 108 22.61 19.09 -5.41
C HIS A 108 23.66 18.24 -6.15
N GLY A 109 23.28 17.55 -7.22
CA GLY A 109 24.21 16.85 -8.10
C GLY A 109 24.85 15.59 -7.50
N PHE A 110 24.16 14.88 -6.61
CA PHE A 110 24.69 13.67 -5.97
C PHE A 110 25.19 12.60 -6.97
N ASP A 111 26.34 11.98 -6.66
CA ASP A 111 26.93 10.92 -7.48
C ASP A 111 26.25 9.57 -7.29
N ALA A 112 25.79 9.31 -6.07
CA ALA A 112 25.10 8.09 -5.65
C ALA A 112 24.12 8.40 -4.51
N ILE A 113 23.20 7.47 -4.23
CA ILE A 113 22.24 7.58 -3.12
C ILE A 113 22.12 6.30 -2.30
N VAL A 114 21.98 6.46 -0.98
CA VAL A 114 21.50 5.39 -0.09
C VAL A 114 20.13 5.79 0.43
N LEU A 115 19.17 4.89 0.28
CA LEU A 115 17.74 5.10 0.53
C LEU A 115 17.36 4.31 1.79
N LEU A 116 17.23 5.00 2.93
CA LEU A 116 16.87 4.38 4.21
C LEU A 116 15.35 4.44 4.41
N SER A 117 14.69 3.33 4.13
CA SER A 117 13.23 3.17 4.14
C SER A 117 12.76 2.19 5.22
N ASN A 118 11.46 2.13 5.49
CA ASN A 118 10.87 0.94 6.10
C ASN A 118 9.41 0.72 5.66
N CYS A 119 8.55 1.69 5.95
CA CYS A 119 7.10 1.57 5.81
C CYS A 119 6.62 1.55 4.35
N ASP A 120 5.37 1.13 4.19
CA ASP A 120 4.78 0.53 3.00
C ASP A 120 4.84 1.42 1.75
N LYS A 121 4.58 2.73 1.89
CA LYS A 121 4.60 3.69 0.77
C LYS A 121 5.94 4.38 0.56
N VAL A 122 6.83 4.30 1.54
CA VAL A 122 8.16 4.92 1.49
C VAL A 122 9.08 4.12 0.58
N THR A 123 9.11 2.80 0.77
CA THR A 123 9.94 1.87 -0.01
C THR A 123 9.71 1.98 -1.53
N PRO A 124 8.47 1.91 -2.06
CA PRO A 124 8.23 2.10 -3.48
C PRO A 124 8.50 3.54 -3.94
N GLY A 125 8.24 4.57 -3.13
CA GLY A 125 8.56 5.97 -3.49
C GLY A 125 10.08 6.19 -3.66
N MET A 126 10.88 5.61 -2.76
CA MET A 126 12.34 5.62 -2.85
C MET A 126 12.85 4.83 -4.06
N LEU A 127 12.28 3.65 -4.35
CA LEU A 127 12.63 2.86 -5.53
C LEU A 127 12.24 3.56 -6.85
N MET A 128 11.11 4.28 -6.86
CA MET A 128 10.70 5.11 -8.00
C MET A 128 11.72 6.24 -8.24
N ALA A 129 12.17 6.94 -7.19
CA ALA A 129 13.22 7.94 -7.33
C ALA A 129 14.52 7.34 -7.88
N ALA A 130 14.97 6.19 -7.37
CA ALA A 130 16.15 5.49 -7.90
C ALA A 130 16.02 5.18 -9.39
N GLY A 131 14.88 4.63 -9.81
CA GLY A 131 14.59 4.32 -11.20
C GLY A 131 14.53 5.54 -12.13
N ARG A 132 13.96 6.66 -11.68
CA ARG A 132 13.95 7.94 -12.43
C ARG A 132 15.33 8.56 -12.55
N LEU A 133 16.11 8.55 -11.46
CA LEU A 133 17.42 9.22 -11.38
C LEU A 133 18.54 8.46 -12.10
N ASN A 134 18.44 7.12 -12.15
CA ASN A 134 19.39 6.21 -12.80
C ASN A 134 20.87 6.50 -12.45
N ILE A 135 21.13 6.72 -11.15
CA ILE A 135 22.46 6.81 -10.55
C ILE A 135 22.67 5.61 -9.61
N PRO A 136 23.92 5.25 -9.24
CA PRO A 136 24.18 4.20 -8.26
C PRO A 136 23.36 4.38 -6.98
N ALA A 137 22.52 3.40 -6.67
CA ALA A 137 21.55 3.47 -5.58
C ALA A 137 21.52 2.16 -4.78
N ILE A 138 21.44 2.27 -3.45
CA ILE A 138 21.22 1.14 -2.54
C ILE A 138 20.02 1.46 -1.65
N LEU A 139 19.05 0.54 -1.58
CA LEU A 139 17.97 0.58 -0.60
C LEU A 139 18.40 -0.19 0.66
N VAL A 140 18.25 0.44 1.82
CA VAL A 140 18.41 -0.18 3.14
C VAL A 140 17.07 -0.12 3.86
N THR A 141 16.59 -1.24 4.38
CA THR A 141 15.36 -1.30 5.16
C THR A 141 15.65 -1.17 6.66
N GLY A 142 14.77 -0.47 7.39
CA GLY A 142 14.83 -0.37 8.85
C GLY A 142 14.59 -1.70 9.56
N GLY A 143 13.96 -2.66 8.88
CA GLY A 143 13.67 -3.99 9.40
C GLY A 143 12.24 -4.12 9.93
N PRO A 144 11.72 -5.37 10.04
CA PRO A 144 10.42 -5.62 10.64
C PRO A 144 10.42 -5.22 12.12
N MET A 145 9.23 -4.92 12.66
CA MET A 145 9.06 -4.84 14.10
C MET A 145 9.14 -6.25 14.71
N ASP A 146 9.79 -6.38 15.87
CA ASP A 146 9.73 -7.62 16.65
C ASP A 146 8.28 -7.93 17.05
N THR A 147 7.93 -9.21 17.08
CA THR A 147 6.60 -9.62 17.54
C THR A 147 6.47 -9.54 19.06
N GLY A 148 5.32 -9.02 19.49
CA GLY A 148 4.93 -8.99 20.89
C GLY A 148 4.79 -10.38 21.49
N CYS A 149 4.73 -10.42 22.81
CA CYS A 149 4.53 -11.60 23.63
C CYS A 149 3.29 -11.35 24.50
N TYR A 150 2.31 -12.23 24.46
CA TYR A 150 1.18 -12.18 25.41
C TYR A 150 1.01 -13.55 26.05
N GLN A 151 0.97 -13.57 27.39
CA GLN A 151 0.89 -14.80 28.20
C GLN A 151 2.04 -15.82 27.96
N GLY A 152 3.22 -15.35 27.54
CA GLY A 152 4.50 -16.07 27.78
C GLY A 152 5.24 -16.59 26.56
N ARG A 153 5.05 -16.00 25.38
CA ARG A 153 5.25 -16.68 24.09
C ARG A 153 5.74 -15.60 23.00
N LYS A 154 5.76 -15.76 21.66
CA LYS A 154 6.23 -14.74 20.61
C LYS A 154 5.66 -14.74 19.11
N ILE A 155 4.35 -14.56 18.80
CA ILE A 155 3.66 -15.29 17.69
C ILE A 155 4.05 -14.90 16.26
N CYS A 156 3.82 -15.82 15.31
CA CYS A 156 3.43 -15.43 13.96
C CYS A 156 1.97 -14.93 14.03
N TYR A 157 1.75 -13.63 13.82
CA TYR A 157 0.49 -12.92 14.16
C TYR A 157 -0.82 -13.71 13.89
N THR A 158 -0.95 -14.36 12.73
CA THR A 158 -2.15 -15.13 12.35
C THR A 158 -2.44 -16.35 13.21
N ASP A 159 -1.42 -16.93 13.84
CA ASP A 159 -1.54 -18.20 14.56
C ASP A 159 -1.98 -17.96 16.02
N LEU A 160 -1.98 -16.70 16.50
CA LEU A 160 -2.71 -16.30 17.70
C LEU A 160 -4.21 -16.38 17.42
N ILE A 161 -4.64 -15.83 16.28
CA ILE A 161 -6.06 -15.63 15.93
C ILE A 161 -6.83 -16.95 15.90
N GLU A 162 -6.25 -18.02 15.35
CA GLU A 162 -6.87 -19.35 15.41
C GLU A 162 -6.83 -19.97 16.82
N ALA A 163 -5.71 -19.81 17.55
CA ALA A 163 -5.54 -20.39 18.88
C ALA A 163 -6.44 -19.73 19.94
N GLU A 164 -6.68 -18.42 19.85
CA GLU A 164 -7.69 -17.66 20.60
C GLU A 164 -9.07 -18.31 20.42
N GLY A 165 -9.49 -18.55 19.18
CA GLY A 165 -10.76 -19.22 18.88
C GLY A 165 -10.83 -20.66 19.36
N PHE A 166 -9.71 -21.38 19.50
CA PHE A 166 -9.71 -22.72 20.12
C PHE A 166 -9.83 -22.68 21.64
N VAL A 167 -9.26 -21.67 22.31
CA VAL A 167 -9.44 -21.48 23.77
C VAL A 167 -10.88 -21.06 24.09
N GLU A 168 -11.48 -20.10 23.36
CA GLU A 168 -12.88 -19.69 23.58
C GLU A 168 -13.87 -20.86 23.46
N ARG A 169 -13.61 -21.80 22.55
CA ARG A 169 -14.47 -22.98 22.33
C ARG A 169 -14.18 -24.13 23.31
N GLY A 170 -13.30 -23.93 24.30
CA GLY A 170 -12.90 -24.94 25.28
C GLY A 170 -12.09 -26.10 24.68
N LYS A 171 -11.42 -25.89 23.55
CA LYS A 171 -10.71 -26.92 22.76
C LYS A 171 -9.19 -26.86 22.86
N MET A 172 -8.64 -25.85 23.53
CA MET A 172 -7.22 -25.67 23.82
C MET A 172 -7.07 -25.08 25.22
N ALA A 173 -6.03 -25.48 25.95
CA ALA A 173 -5.69 -24.89 27.24
C ALA A 173 -4.98 -23.54 27.06
N SER A 174 -5.22 -22.59 27.96
CA SER A 174 -4.52 -21.27 27.94
C SER A 174 -3.01 -21.41 28.09
N GLU A 175 -2.53 -22.51 28.68
CA GLU A 175 -1.11 -22.79 28.90
C GLU A 175 -0.45 -23.35 27.63
N ASP A 176 -1.19 -24.03 26.75
CA ASP A 176 -0.71 -24.29 25.39
C ASP A 176 -0.67 -22.97 24.59
N LEU A 177 -1.63 -22.07 24.84
CA LEU A 177 -1.60 -20.64 24.48
C LEU A 177 -0.49 -19.85 25.23
N ALA A 178 0.38 -20.52 26.01
CA ALA A 178 1.69 -20.05 26.55
C ALA A 178 2.98 -20.65 25.88
N GLU A 179 2.90 -21.65 24.95
CA GLU A 179 4.08 -22.23 24.23
C GLU A 179 4.25 -21.98 22.69
N MET A 180 3.28 -22.36 21.82
CA MET A 180 3.44 -22.34 20.34
C MET A 180 4.01 -21.06 19.72
N GLU A 181 3.79 -19.87 20.31
CA GLU A 181 4.27 -18.66 19.67
C GLU A 181 5.83 -18.55 19.52
N LYS A 182 6.66 -19.30 20.27
CA LYS A 182 8.13 -19.12 20.29
C LYS A 182 8.94 -19.62 19.06
N VAL A 183 8.31 -20.15 17.99
CA VAL A 183 8.97 -21.11 17.03
C VAL A 183 8.87 -20.84 15.51
N ILE A 184 8.85 -19.58 15.05
CA ILE A 184 8.72 -19.24 13.60
C ILE A 184 9.96 -19.66 12.75
N TYR A 185 9.77 -20.26 11.56
CA TYR A 185 10.80 -20.98 10.76
C TYR A 185 11.37 -20.27 9.50
N ARG A 186 12.43 -20.85 8.90
CA ARG A 186 13.21 -20.37 7.72
C ARG A 186 12.61 -20.71 6.32
N VAL A 187 13.07 -19.95 5.32
CA VAL A 187 12.51 -19.77 3.95
C VAL A 187 12.88 -20.87 2.93
N ILE A 188 12.51 -22.15 3.12
CA ILE A 188 12.80 -23.23 2.11
C ILE A 188 11.59 -24.08 1.69
N ARG A 189 10.39 -23.88 2.25
CA ARG A 189 9.17 -24.60 1.84
C ARG A 189 8.05 -23.61 1.48
N PRO A 190 7.65 -23.49 0.20
CA PRO A 190 6.56 -22.60 -0.18
C PRO A 190 5.22 -23.12 0.37
N ILE A 191 4.41 -22.22 0.94
CA ILE A 191 3.10 -22.55 1.54
C ILE A 191 2.10 -23.02 0.46
N HIS A 192 2.24 -22.54 -0.77
CA HIS A 192 1.37 -22.90 -1.89
C HIS A 192 2.21 -23.12 -3.17
N PRO A 193 1.91 -24.10 -4.04
CA PRO A 193 2.63 -24.35 -5.30
C PRO A 193 2.50 -23.25 -6.38
N GLN A 194 1.84 -22.13 -6.07
CA GLN A 194 1.53 -21.03 -6.99
C GLN A 194 1.59 -19.73 -6.19
N GLY A 195 1.92 -18.61 -6.82
CA GLY A 195 2.06 -17.31 -6.15
C GLY A 195 0.81 -16.89 -5.36
N GLY A 196 0.99 -16.19 -4.24
CA GLY A 196 -0.10 -15.85 -3.31
C GLY A 196 -1.08 -14.77 -3.77
N ILE A 197 -0.90 -14.25 -5.00
CA ILE A 197 -1.74 -13.23 -5.64
C ILE A 197 -2.29 -13.82 -6.95
N ALA A 198 -3.55 -13.54 -7.26
CA ALA A 198 -4.16 -13.78 -8.57
C ALA A 198 -4.68 -12.47 -9.16
N ILE A 199 -4.61 -12.37 -10.49
CA ILE A 199 -5.23 -11.30 -11.28
C ILE A 199 -6.55 -11.86 -11.84
N LEU A 200 -7.61 -11.08 -11.72
CA LEU A 200 -8.95 -11.44 -12.19
C LEU A 200 -9.37 -10.51 -13.33
N TYR A 201 -9.98 -11.07 -14.36
CA TYR A 201 -10.57 -10.35 -15.50
C TYR A 201 -12.03 -10.77 -15.70
N GLY A 202 -12.84 -9.95 -16.35
CA GLY A 202 -14.21 -10.32 -16.71
C GLY A 202 -15.08 -9.09 -16.91
N THR A 203 -16.40 -9.28 -16.99
CA THR A 203 -17.33 -8.17 -17.26
C THR A 203 -17.35 -7.12 -16.16
N LEU A 204 -16.98 -7.45 -14.92
CA LEU A 204 -16.88 -6.50 -13.81
C LEU A 204 -15.53 -5.78 -13.76
N ALA A 205 -14.45 -6.43 -14.20
CA ALA A 205 -13.08 -5.91 -14.17
C ALA A 205 -12.34 -6.15 -15.50
N PRO A 206 -12.70 -5.42 -16.58
CA PRO A 206 -12.18 -5.70 -17.92
C PRO A 206 -10.70 -5.30 -18.11
N GLU A 207 -10.18 -4.32 -17.35
CA GLU A 207 -8.73 -4.03 -17.33
C GLU A 207 -7.98 -4.89 -16.31
N GLY A 208 -8.69 -5.45 -15.32
CA GLY A 208 -8.16 -6.31 -14.27
C GLY A 208 -8.63 -5.94 -12.86
N ALA A 209 -8.45 -6.89 -11.94
CA ALA A 209 -8.60 -6.77 -10.50
C ALA A 209 -7.60 -7.71 -9.79
N VAL A 210 -7.40 -7.55 -8.48
CA VAL A 210 -6.36 -8.28 -7.72
C VAL A 210 -6.94 -8.92 -6.47
N VAL A 211 -6.60 -10.19 -6.21
CA VAL A 211 -6.93 -10.89 -4.95
C VAL A 211 -5.71 -11.58 -4.36
N LYS A 212 -5.58 -11.52 -3.04
CA LYS A 212 -4.58 -12.29 -2.27
C LYS A 212 -5.08 -13.72 -2.07
N ARG A 213 -5.09 -14.53 -3.13
CA ARG A 213 -5.55 -15.94 -3.15
C ARG A 213 -4.97 -16.81 -2.03
N ALA A 214 -3.77 -16.53 -1.52
CA ALA A 214 -3.18 -17.28 -0.40
C ALA A 214 -3.87 -17.02 0.96
N ALA A 215 -4.76 -16.04 1.04
CA ALA A 215 -5.57 -15.73 2.23
C ALA A 215 -7.07 -16.01 2.01
N VAL A 216 -7.43 -16.73 0.95
CA VAL A 216 -8.81 -17.12 0.63
C VAL A 216 -9.02 -18.59 1.02
N VAL A 217 -10.08 -18.88 1.75
CA VAL A 217 -10.46 -20.25 2.13
C VAL A 217 -10.94 -21.05 0.90
N PRO A 218 -10.71 -22.38 0.82
CA PRO A 218 -11.01 -23.17 -0.37
C PRO A 218 -12.44 -23.03 -0.91
N GLU A 219 -13.43 -22.97 -0.03
CA GLU A 219 -14.85 -22.81 -0.34
C GLU A 219 -15.19 -21.45 -0.98
N MET A 220 -14.37 -20.42 -0.78
CA MET A 220 -14.53 -19.09 -1.38
C MET A 220 -13.69 -18.88 -2.66
N MET A 221 -12.99 -19.92 -3.14
CA MET A 221 -12.24 -19.85 -4.42
C MET A 221 -13.16 -19.79 -5.65
N VAL A 222 -14.41 -20.23 -5.51
CA VAL A 222 -15.50 -20.05 -6.46
C VAL A 222 -16.72 -19.57 -5.69
N HIS A 223 -17.12 -18.31 -5.88
CA HIS A 223 -18.22 -17.68 -5.16
C HIS A 223 -19.20 -17.04 -6.14
N SER A 224 -20.50 -17.10 -5.84
CA SER A 224 -21.52 -16.39 -6.61
C SER A 224 -22.64 -15.95 -5.69
N GLY A 225 -23.09 -14.70 -5.85
CA GLY A 225 -24.14 -14.17 -5.00
C GLY A 225 -24.64 -12.79 -5.42
N PRO A 226 -25.68 -12.28 -4.72
CA PRO A 226 -26.23 -10.97 -4.97
C PRO A 226 -25.29 -9.86 -4.50
N ALA A 227 -25.16 -8.82 -5.31
CA ALA A 227 -24.42 -7.62 -4.97
C ALA A 227 -25.12 -6.83 -3.85
N ARG A 228 -24.37 -6.45 -2.83
CA ARG A 228 -24.75 -5.44 -1.81
C ARG A 228 -23.92 -4.21 -2.10
N VAL A 229 -24.54 -3.10 -2.52
CA VAL A 229 -23.82 -1.99 -3.17
C VAL A 229 -23.69 -0.78 -2.26
N LEU A 230 -22.45 -0.41 -1.96
CA LEU A 230 -22.07 0.69 -1.07
C LEU A 230 -21.13 1.65 -1.83
N ASP A 231 -21.26 2.96 -1.59
CA ASP A 231 -20.52 3.99 -2.32
C ASP A 231 -19.39 4.66 -1.50
N GLN A 232 -19.12 4.15 -0.30
CA GLN A 232 -17.96 4.47 0.55
C GLN A 232 -17.72 3.37 1.61
N GLU A 233 -16.50 3.29 2.13
CA GLU A 233 -16.09 2.36 3.21
C GLU A 233 -17.00 2.43 4.45
N GLU A 234 -17.40 3.64 4.84
CA GLU A 234 -18.21 3.91 6.03
C GLU A 234 -19.61 3.26 5.95
N ASP A 235 -20.25 3.29 4.78
CA ASP A 235 -21.57 2.65 4.57
C ASP A 235 -21.48 1.12 4.66
N ALA A 236 -20.35 0.55 4.23
CA ALA A 236 -20.09 -0.88 4.33
C ALA A 236 -19.93 -1.32 5.79
N LEU A 237 -19.25 -0.53 6.62
CA LEU A 237 -19.17 -0.79 8.06
C LEU A 237 -20.55 -0.75 8.73
N GLU A 238 -21.38 0.25 8.41
CA GLU A 238 -22.76 0.33 8.93
C GLU A 238 -23.60 -0.87 8.47
N ALA A 239 -23.46 -1.31 7.22
CA ALA A 239 -24.18 -2.46 6.69
C ALA A 239 -23.75 -3.78 7.33
N ILE A 240 -22.46 -3.97 7.58
CA ILE A 240 -21.91 -5.18 8.23
C ILE A 240 -22.33 -5.24 9.69
N PHE A 241 -22.04 -4.22 10.49
CA PHE A 241 -22.37 -4.20 11.92
C PHE A 241 -23.89 -4.11 12.17
N GLY A 242 -24.65 -3.48 11.27
CA GLY A 242 -26.10 -3.46 11.30
C GLY A 242 -26.78 -4.77 10.87
N GLY A 243 -26.02 -5.84 10.61
CA GLY A 243 -26.56 -7.15 10.23
C GLY A 243 -27.30 -7.15 8.88
N LYS A 244 -27.04 -6.17 8.02
CA LYS A 244 -27.68 -6.06 6.70
C LYS A 244 -27.07 -7.05 5.71
N ILE A 245 -25.78 -7.41 5.87
CA ILE A 245 -25.04 -8.38 5.06
C ILE A 245 -25.30 -9.82 5.53
N ARG A 246 -25.39 -10.76 4.60
CA ARG A 246 -25.75 -12.17 4.82
C ARG A 246 -24.73 -13.12 4.17
N PRO A 247 -24.56 -14.36 4.66
CA PRO A 247 -23.80 -15.40 3.97
C PRO A 247 -24.29 -15.57 2.51
N GLY A 248 -23.36 -15.68 1.58
CA GLY A 248 -23.62 -15.70 0.14
C GLY A 248 -23.47 -14.33 -0.55
N ASP A 249 -23.57 -13.21 0.17
CA ASP A 249 -23.51 -11.88 -0.42
C ASP A 249 -22.16 -11.57 -1.10
N VAL A 250 -22.19 -10.63 -2.05
CA VAL A 250 -21.00 -9.96 -2.59
C VAL A 250 -21.08 -8.48 -2.25
N VAL A 251 -20.30 -8.03 -1.27
CA VAL A 251 -20.26 -6.63 -0.84
C VAL A 251 -19.38 -5.84 -1.79
N VAL A 252 -19.98 -4.88 -2.49
CA VAL A 252 -19.32 -4.04 -3.50
C VAL A 252 -19.16 -2.63 -2.95
N ILE A 253 -17.91 -2.22 -2.67
CA ILE A 253 -17.58 -0.88 -2.15
C ILE A 253 -16.96 -0.06 -3.29
N ARG A 254 -17.62 1.02 -3.69
CA ARG A 254 -17.30 1.78 -4.90
C ARG A 254 -16.78 3.18 -4.59
N TYR A 255 -16.22 3.83 -5.61
CA TYR A 255 -15.71 5.20 -5.54
C TYR A 255 -14.56 5.35 -4.54
N GLU A 256 -13.84 4.28 -4.27
CA GLU A 256 -12.69 4.23 -3.36
C GLU A 256 -11.37 4.10 -4.11
N GLY A 257 -11.42 4.04 -5.45
CA GLY A 257 -10.28 4.01 -6.35
C GLY A 257 -9.42 5.30 -6.38
N PRO A 258 -8.43 5.35 -7.30
CA PRO A 258 -7.43 6.43 -7.35
C PRO A 258 -8.04 7.83 -7.47
N LYS A 259 -9.02 8.02 -8.37
CA LYS A 259 -9.74 9.29 -8.53
C LYS A 259 -10.99 9.33 -7.67
N GLY A 260 -11.64 8.19 -7.43
CA GLY A 260 -12.78 8.01 -6.53
C GLY A 260 -12.49 8.52 -5.14
N GLY A 261 -11.72 7.79 -4.33
CA GLY A 261 -11.56 8.01 -2.89
C GLY A 261 -11.42 9.48 -2.47
N PRO A 262 -10.57 10.31 -3.10
CA PRO A 262 -9.45 9.93 -3.98
C PRO A 262 -8.31 9.34 -3.16
N GLY A 263 -7.26 8.86 -3.83
CA GLY A 263 -6.05 8.36 -3.16
C GLY A 263 -6.06 6.85 -2.90
N MET A 264 -7.03 6.10 -3.44
CA MET A 264 -7.10 4.63 -3.36
C MET A 264 -6.99 4.12 -1.91
N ARG A 265 -8.04 4.30 -1.11
CA ARG A 265 -8.04 3.98 0.33
C ARG A 265 -7.77 2.49 0.59
N GLU A 266 -7.03 2.20 1.66
CA GLU A 266 -6.88 0.84 2.19
C GLU A 266 -8.04 0.47 3.11
N GLN A 267 -8.83 -0.52 2.69
CA GLN A 267 -10.03 -0.96 3.39
C GLN A 267 -9.74 -2.14 4.34
N LEU A 268 -8.98 -1.90 5.40
CA LEU A 268 -8.79 -2.93 6.43
C LEU A 268 -10.08 -3.18 7.21
N LEU A 269 -10.81 -2.13 7.59
CA LEU A 269 -11.93 -2.22 8.54
C LEU A 269 -13.09 -3.11 8.05
N PRO A 270 -13.58 -3.02 6.79
CA PRO A 270 -14.66 -3.90 6.33
C PRO A 270 -14.26 -5.38 6.35
N THR A 271 -12.99 -5.69 6.07
CA THR A 271 -12.47 -7.06 6.07
C THR A 271 -12.44 -7.63 7.48
N SER A 272 -11.94 -6.86 8.46
CA SER A 272 -11.97 -7.23 9.88
C SER A 272 -13.40 -7.35 10.42
N ALA A 273 -14.31 -6.46 10.01
CA ALA A 273 -15.71 -6.49 10.42
C ALA A 273 -16.42 -7.77 9.93
N LEU A 274 -16.22 -8.20 8.68
CA LEU A 274 -16.77 -9.47 8.20
C LEU A 274 -16.22 -10.68 8.95
N ILE A 275 -14.91 -10.69 9.27
CA ILE A 275 -14.30 -11.77 10.06
C ILE A 275 -14.89 -11.81 11.47
N GLY A 276 -14.98 -10.67 12.16
CA GLY A 276 -15.59 -10.57 13.50
C GLY A 276 -17.07 -10.92 13.55
N MET A 277 -17.82 -10.69 12.46
CA MET A 277 -19.21 -11.13 12.30
C MET A 277 -19.36 -12.61 11.88
N GLY A 278 -18.27 -13.37 11.76
CA GLY A 278 -18.29 -14.78 11.33
C GLY A 278 -18.57 -14.99 9.83
N LEU A 279 -18.53 -13.93 9.03
CA LEU A 279 -18.90 -13.93 7.61
C LEU A 279 -17.72 -14.14 6.65
N GLY A 280 -16.47 -14.03 7.12
CA GLY A 280 -15.26 -14.03 6.28
C GLY A 280 -15.02 -15.25 5.39
N GLY A 281 -15.65 -16.40 5.70
CA GLY A 281 -15.66 -17.62 4.88
C GLY A 281 -16.90 -17.80 3.99
N SER A 282 -17.78 -16.80 3.89
CA SER A 282 -19.07 -16.90 3.18
C SER A 282 -19.51 -15.65 2.41
N VAL A 283 -18.77 -14.54 2.55
CA VAL A 283 -19.05 -13.25 1.90
C VAL A 283 -17.81 -12.79 1.17
N ALA A 284 -17.98 -12.34 -0.07
CA ALA A 284 -16.89 -11.72 -0.85
C ALA A 284 -16.95 -10.19 -0.73
N LEU A 285 -15.79 -9.55 -0.75
CA LEU A 285 -15.62 -8.10 -0.84
C LEU A 285 -15.02 -7.73 -2.20
N VAL A 286 -15.59 -6.71 -2.86
CA VAL A 286 -15.14 -6.25 -4.18
C VAL A 286 -15.04 -4.72 -4.16
N THR A 287 -13.90 -4.15 -4.57
CA THR A 287 -13.72 -2.69 -4.60
C THR A 287 -12.81 -2.19 -5.72
N ASP A 288 -13.03 -0.94 -6.15
CA ASP A 288 -12.09 -0.18 -6.96
C ASP A 288 -10.95 0.45 -6.14
N GLY A 289 -11.06 0.45 -4.81
CA GLY A 289 -9.99 0.78 -3.85
C GLY A 289 -8.95 -0.36 -3.69
N ARG A 290 -8.28 -0.40 -2.54
CA ARG A 290 -7.27 -1.42 -2.20
C ARG A 290 -7.51 -2.06 -0.83
N PHE A 291 -7.00 -3.27 -0.64
CA PHE A 291 -7.01 -3.97 0.64
C PHE A 291 -5.63 -3.95 1.30
N SER A 292 -5.60 -4.21 2.61
CA SER A 292 -4.35 -4.24 3.37
C SER A 292 -3.57 -5.52 3.11
N GLY A 293 -2.24 -5.47 3.30
CA GLY A 293 -1.41 -6.67 3.30
C GLY A 293 -1.86 -7.71 4.34
N ALA A 294 -2.52 -7.26 5.42
CA ALA A 294 -3.09 -8.09 6.48
C ALA A 294 -4.44 -8.73 6.13
N THR A 295 -5.13 -8.29 5.07
CA THR A 295 -6.48 -8.78 4.70
C THR A 295 -6.50 -10.29 4.43
N GLN A 296 -7.61 -10.91 4.84
CA GLN A 296 -7.98 -12.31 4.63
C GLN A 296 -9.38 -12.39 3.98
N GLY A 297 -9.78 -13.59 3.52
CA GLY A 297 -11.04 -13.82 2.82
C GLY A 297 -11.01 -13.41 1.35
N ALA A 298 -12.13 -13.62 0.65
CA ALA A 298 -12.29 -13.29 -0.77
C ALA A 298 -12.46 -11.77 -0.99
N CYS A 299 -11.36 -11.02 -0.84
CA CYS A 299 -11.30 -9.58 -0.96
C CYS A 299 -10.61 -9.17 -2.27
N ILE A 300 -11.39 -8.85 -3.30
CA ILE A 300 -10.96 -8.50 -4.66
C ILE A 300 -10.86 -6.97 -4.76
N GLY A 301 -9.65 -6.44 -4.73
CA GLY A 301 -9.38 -5.01 -4.87
C GLY A 301 -9.01 -4.62 -6.30
N HIS A 302 -8.73 -3.33 -6.50
CA HIS A 302 -8.17 -2.76 -7.74
C HIS A 302 -9.08 -2.99 -8.97
N VAL A 303 -10.39 -3.16 -8.80
CA VAL A 303 -11.32 -3.34 -9.92
C VAL A 303 -11.24 -2.15 -10.88
N THR A 304 -10.81 -2.44 -12.10
CA THR A 304 -10.45 -1.43 -13.10
C THR A 304 -11.26 -1.64 -14.39
N PRO A 305 -11.85 -0.57 -14.99
CA PRO A 305 -11.81 0.83 -14.55
C PRO A 305 -12.58 1.11 -13.25
N GLU A 306 -12.10 2.10 -12.48
CA GLU A 306 -12.74 2.51 -11.22
C GLU A 306 -14.14 3.12 -11.43
N ALA A 307 -14.97 3.12 -10.38
CA ALA A 307 -16.35 3.60 -10.45
C ALA A 307 -16.42 5.09 -10.83
N TYR A 308 -15.46 5.89 -10.36
CA TYR A 308 -15.36 7.31 -10.70
C TYR A 308 -15.22 7.55 -12.21
N LEU A 309 -14.62 6.61 -12.96
CA LEU A 309 -14.45 6.72 -14.41
C LEU A 309 -15.60 6.07 -15.20
N GLY A 310 -16.63 5.54 -14.55
CA GLY A 310 -17.75 4.86 -15.21
C GLY A 310 -17.40 3.44 -15.65
N GLY A 311 -16.42 2.79 -14.99
CA GLY A 311 -16.14 1.38 -15.18
C GLY A 311 -17.32 0.48 -14.76
N PRO A 312 -17.35 -0.81 -15.11
CA PRO A 312 -18.51 -1.68 -14.88
C PRO A 312 -18.97 -1.77 -13.43
N ILE A 313 -18.04 -1.63 -12.47
CA ILE A 313 -18.37 -1.54 -11.03
C ILE A 313 -19.32 -0.37 -10.70
N ALA A 314 -19.24 0.76 -11.41
CA ALA A 314 -20.18 1.89 -11.28
C ALA A 314 -21.61 1.55 -11.70
N LEU A 315 -21.79 0.48 -12.48
CA LEU A 315 -23.07 0.07 -13.08
C LEU A 315 -23.80 -0.99 -12.24
N VAL A 316 -23.14 -1.58 -11.24
CA VAL A 316 -23.72 -2.56 -10.31
C VAL A 316 -24.87 -1.92 -9.53
N LYS A 317 -25.93 -2.69 -9.28
CA LYS A 317 -27.10 -2.37 -8.47
C LYS A 317 -27.35 -3.47 -7.45
N GLU A 318 -28.06 -3.11 -6.38
CA GLU A 318 -28.45 -4.05 -5.32
C GLU A 318 -29.14 -5.29 -5.91
N GLY A 319 -28.67 -6.48 -5.52
CA GLY A 319 -29.20 -7.77 -5.96
C GLY A 319 -28.68 -8.29 -7.29
N ASP A 320 -27.84 -7.54 -8.04
CA ASP A 320 -27.24 -8.07 -9.27
C ASP A 320 -26.38 -9.31 -8.98
N PRO A 321 -26.42 -10.37 -9.81
CA PRO A 321 -25.54 -11.52 -9.63
C PRO A 321 -24.10 -11.18 -10.01
N ILE A 322 -23.17 -11.45 -9.08
CA ILE A 322 -21.73 -11.41 -9.34
C ILE A 322 -21.17 -12.84 -9.19
N ARG A 323 -20.33 -13.24 -10.15
CA ARG A 323 -19.60 -14.52 -10.16
C ARG A 323 -18.10 -14.24 -10.03
N ILE A 324 -17.45 -14.97 -9.13
CA ILE A 324 -16.02 -14.86 -8.84
C ILE A 324 -15.43 -16.26 -8.94
N HIS A 325 -14.44 -16.45 -9.81
CA HIS A 325 -13.73 -17.73 -9.96
C HIS A 325 -12.22 -17.48 -9.86
N ILE A 326 -11.71 -17.41 -8.63
CA ILE A 326 -10.33 -17.01 -8.33
C ILE A 326 -9.32 -17.97 -8.97
N ALA A 327 -9.63 -19.27 -8.99
CA ALA A 327 -8.78 -20.29 -9.60
C ALA A 327 -8.65 -20.17 -11.13
N GLU A 328 -9.62 -19.54 -11.82
CA GLU A 328 -9.59 -19.28 -13.26
C GLU A 328 -9.22 -17.82 -13.59
N GLY A 329 -9.04 -16.97 -12.57
CA GLY A 329 -8.81 -15.53 -12.76
C GLY A 329 -10.02 -14.80 -13.36
N LYS A 330 -11.26 -15.16 -12.96
CA LYS A 330 -12.49 -14.54 -13.48
C LYS A 330 -13.28 -13.75 -12.45
N ILE A 331 -13.82 -12.60 -12.86
CA ILE A 331 -14.84 -11.83 -12.11
C ILE A 331 -15.85 -11.16 -13.04
N ASP A 332 -17.09 -11.62 -12.96
CA ASP A 332 -18.16 -11.25 -13.87
C ASP A 332 -19.37 -10.70 -13.12
N LEU A 333 -19.86 -9.56 -13.60
CA LEU A 333 -21.21 -9.07 -13.36
C LEU A 333 -22.11 -9.80 -14.36
N ASP A 334 -22.91 -10.75 -13.87
CA ASP A 334 -23.64 -11.75 -14.67
C ASP A 334 -24.94 -11.17 -15.26
N LEU A 335 -24.78 -10.12 -16.05
CA LEU A 335 -25.82 -9.39 -16.77
C LEU A 335 -25.53 -9.42 -18.27
N SER A 336 -26.58 -9.34 -19.09
CA SER A 336 -26.40 -9.27 -20.54
C SER A 336 -25.75 -7.95 -20.96
N ALA A 337 -25.04 -7.96 -22.11
CA ALA A 337 -24.35 -6.80 -22.64
C ALA A 337 -25.31 -5.61 -22.88
N GLU A 338 -26.55 -5.88 -23.29
CA GLU A 338 -27.58 -4.87 -23.52
C GLU A 338 -27.98 -4.14 -22.23
N VAL A 339 -28.04 -4.87 -21.11
CA VAL A 339 -28.31 -4.29 -19.78
C VAL A 339 -27.15 -3.41 -19.34
N LEU A 340 -25.91 -3.87 -19.50
CA LEU A 340 -24.72 -3.10 -19.14
C LEU A 340 -24.58 -1.83 -19.99
N GLU A 341 -24.71 -1.93 -21.31
CA GLU A 341 -24.64 -0.79 -22.22
C GLU A 341 -25.81 0.20 -22.01
N LYS A 342 -27.01 -0.28 -21.66
CA LYS A 342 -28.09 0.62 -21.22
C LYS A 342 -27.70 1.38 -19.94
N ARG A 343 -27.27 0.67 -18.89
CA ARG A 343 -26.85 1.28 -17.62
C ARG A 343 -25.71 2.27 -17.82
N LYS A 344 -24.76 1.99 -18.71
CA LYS A 344 -23.62 2.85 -19.05
C LYS A 344 -24.03 4.14 -19.76
N ARG A 345 -25.03 4.09 -20.65
CA ARG A 345 -25.62 5.31 -21.27
C ARG A 345 -26.40 6.14 -20.25
N ASP A 346 -27.11 5.48 -19.34
CA ASP A 346 -27.91 6.14 -18.30
C ASP A 346 -27.05 6.64 -17.12
N TRP A 347 -25.81 6.16 -16.98
CA TRP A 347 -24.91 6.48 -15.87
C TRP A 347 -24.44 7.93 -15.94
N LYS A 348 -24.59 8.62 -14.81
CA LYS A 348 -23.96 9.90 -14.52
C LYS A 348 -23.08 9.70 -13.31
N ARG A 349 -21.84 10.20 -13.37
CA ARG A 349 -20.97 10.30 -12.19
C ARG A 349 -21.75 10.99 -11.07
N PRO A 350 -21.91 10.38 -9.88
CA PRO A 350 -22.59 11.02 -8.76
C PRO A 350 -21.94 12.35 -8.38
N GLU A 351 -22.69 13.20 -7.68
CA GLU A 351 -22.05 14.27 -6.90
C GLU A 351 -21.06 13.63 -5.94
N HIS A 352 -19.86 14.19 -5.89
CA HIS A 352 -18.72 13.53 -5.30
C HIS A 352 -17.80 14.57 -4.66
N VAL A 353 -17.13 14.19 -3.56
CA VAL A 353 -16.41 15.07 -2.63
C VAL A 353 -15.67 16.20 -3.35
N GLU A 354 -16.12 17.44 -3.11
CA GLU A 354 -15.48 18.62 -3.65
C GLU A 354 -14.11 18.82 -2.99
N LEU A 355 -13.05 18.75 -3.80
CA LEU A 355 -11.70 18.94 -3.29
C LEU A 355 -11.33 20.43 -3.29
N LYS A 356 -10.90 20.93 -2.13
CA LYS A 356 -10.38 22.30 -1.93
C LYS A 356 -9.40 22.68 -3.05
N LYS A 357 -9.59 23.86 -3.64
CA LYS A 357 -8.69 24.41 -4.69
C LYS A 357 -7.24 24.41 -4.19
N GLY A 358 -6.31 23.89 -5.00
CA GLY A 358 -4.88 23.78 -4.67
C GLY A 358 -4.48 22.59 -3.79
N SER A 359 -5.42 21.83 -3.22
CA SER A 359 -5.11 20.66 -2.38
C SER A 359 -4.32 19.58 -3.15
N LEU A 360 -3.51 18.81 -2.40
CA LEU A 360 -2.75 17.67 -2.93
C LEU A 360 -3.67 16.64 -3.59
N LEU A 361 -4.76 16.25 -2.91
CA LEU A 361 -5.75 15.32 -3.47
C LEU A 361 -6.36 15.81 -4.80
N LYS A 362 -6.56 17.13 -4.98
CA LYS A 362 -7.07 17.68 -6.26
C LYS A 362 -6.04 17.59 -7.39
N ARG A 363 -4.75 17.73 -7.06
CA ARG A 363 -3.64 17.50 -8.02
C ARG A 363 -3.54 16.02 -8.37
N TYR A 364 -3.51 15.14 -7.37
CA TYR A 364 -3.45 13.69 -7.55
C TYR A 364 -4.63 13.17 -8.39
N ARG A 365 -5.89 13.49 -8.04
CA ARG A 365 -7.08 13.09 -8.83
C ARG A 365 -6.96 13.49 -10.31
N ARG A 366 -6.35 14.63 -10.62
CA ARG A 366 -6.13 15.09 -12.00
C ARG A 366 -5.11 14.22 -12.74
N LEU A 367 -3.96 13.97 -12.12
CA LEU A 367 -2.79 13.36 -12.77
C LEU A 367 -2.72 11.82 -12.68
N VAL A 368 -3.34 11.21 -11.67
CA VAL A 368 -3.19 9.77 -11.42
C VAL A 368 -3.79 8.91 -12.55
N GLY A 369 -3.01 7.95 -13.05
CA GLY A 369 -3.43 6.96 -14.02
C GLY A 369 -4.19 5.77 -13.41
N SER A 370 -4.44 4.76 -14.24
CA SER A 370 -5.14 3.52 -13.85
C SER A 370 -4.39 2.71 -12.79
N ALA A 371 -5.13 2.00 -11.92
CA ALA A 371 -4.56 1.09 -10.93
C ALA A 371 -3.78 -0.07 -11.58
N MET A 372 -4.22 -0.53 -12.76
CA MET A 372 -3.51 -1.55 -13.54
C MET A 372 -2.19 -1.04 -14.16
N LYS A 373 -1.97 0.28 -14.19
CA LYS A 373 -0.67 0.91 -14.50
C LYS A 373 0.10 1.34 -13.23
N GLY A 374 -0.31 0.86 -12.06
CA GLY A 374 0.34 1.15 -10.78
C GLY A 374 0.03 2.52 -10.17
N CYS A 375 -1.04 3.20 -10.60
CA CYS A 375 -1.41 4.56 -10.14
C CYS A 375 -0.29 5.61 -10.34
N ILE A 376 0.55 5.47 -11.37
CA ILE A 376 1.55 6.50 -11.71
C ILE A 376 0.87 7.82 -12.08
N LEU A 377 1.55 8.94 -11.86
CA LEU A 377 1.08 10.24 -12.35
C LEU A 377 1.46 10.42 -13.83
N GLU A 378 0.52 10.90 -14.64
CA GLU A 378 0.68 11.30 -16.06
C GLU A 378 0.96 12.81 -16.21
#